data_AF-E2SMQ7-F1
#
_entry.id   AF-E2SMQ7-F1
#
_cell.length_a   1.000
_cell.length_b   1.000
_cell.length_c   1.000
_cell.angle_alpha   90.00
_cell.angle_beta   90.00
_cell.angle_gamma   90.00
#
_symmetry.space_group_name_H-M   'P 1'
#
loop_
_entity.id
_entity.type
_entity.pdbx_description
1 polymer ?
#
loop_
_entity_poly.entity_id
_entity_poly.type
_entity_poly.pdbx_seq_one_letter_code
_entity_poly.pdbx_strand_id
1 'polypeptide(L)'
;MAGIAYIQKCIVFNTEGGISLKTDELLEYIQTHCELNYISDLRNPFYLKECLSFLHKIDKASFSLGQWRYLYEYITGQKCEDTTIETIRKKIDSWCHQV
;
A
#
# COMPACT_ATOMS: atom_id res chain seq x y z
N MET A 1 -11.04 -36.07 2.70
CA MET A 1 -11.81 -34.86 3.04
C MET A 1 -10.89 -33.88 3.71
N ALA A 2 -10.96 -32.63 3.26
CA ALA A 2 -10.01 -31.57 3.52
C ALA A 2 -9.92 -31.16 5.00
N GLY A 3 -8.71 -30.86 5.45
CA GLY A 3 -8.44 -30.10 6.66
C GLY A 3 -7.42 -29.01 6.32
N ILE A 4 -7.83 -28.01 5.53
CA ILE A 4 -7.01 -26.82 5.28
C ILE A 4 -7.12 -25.96 6.55
N ALA A 5 -6.24 -26.20 7.51
CA ALA A 5 -6.03 -25.28 8.61
C ALA A 5 -5.22 -24.10 8.07
N TYR A 6 -5.92 -22.99 7.87
CA TYR A 6 -5.39 -21.66 7.59
C TYR A 6 -4.11 -21.42 8.40
N ILE A 7 -2.98 -21.26 7.72
CA ILE A 7 -1.78 -20.69 8.32
C ILE A 7 -2.14 -19.24 8.63
N GLN A 8 -2.49 -19.00 9.89
CA GLN A 8 -2.61 -17.67 10.47
C GLN A 8 -1.24 -17.02 10.33
N LYS A 9 -1.05 -16.28 9.23
CA LYS A 9 0.19 -15.57 8.90
C LYS A 9 0.40 -14.58 10.05
N CYS A 10 1.28 -14.96 10.98
CA CYS A 10 1.68 -14.11 12.09
C CYS A 10 2.09 -12.76 11.50
N ILE A 11 1.31 -11.72 11.79
CA ILE A 11 1.68 -10.34 11.53
C ILE A 11 2.88 -10.07 12.43
N VAL A 12 4.08 -10.18 11.86
CA VAL A 12 5.30 -9.73 12.51
C VAL A 12 5.25 -8.21 12.46
N PHE A 13 4.79 -7.59 13.55
CA PHE A 13 5.00 -6.18 13.82
C PHE A 13 6.51 -5.95 14.02
N ASN A 14 7.23 -5.69 12.93
CA ASN A 14 8.59 -5.15 13.03
C ASN A 14 8.48 -3.71 13.51
N THR A 15 8.72 -3.55 14.80
CA THR A 15 8.55 -2.32 15.56
C THR A 15 9.85 -1.52 15.47
N GLU A 16 10.09 -0.88 14.33
CA GLU A 16 11.20 0.08 14.14
C GLU A 16 10.69 1.32 13.39
N GLY A 17 9.63 1.96 13.90
CA GLY A 17 9.09 3.19 13.31
C GLY A 17 7.83 3.62 14.03
N GLY A 18 7.94 4.65 14.87
CA GLY A 18 6.89 5.07 15.80
C GLY A 18 5.63 5.64 15.14
N ILE A 19 4.51 5.43 15.85
CA ILE A 19 3.28 6.25 15.88
C ILE A 19 2.61 6.50 14.51
N SER A 20 1.72 5.60 14.07
CA SER A 20 0.55 5.96 13.24
C SER A 20 -0.49 4.84 13.10
N LEU A 21 -1.23 4.54 14.18
CA LEU A 21 -2.29 3.52 14.20
C LEU A 21 -3.51 3.77 13.26
N LYS A 22 -3.44 4.68 12.28
CA LYS A 22 -4.53 4.95 11.30
C LYS A 22 -4.06 5.21 9.87
N THR A 23 -2.82 5.64 9.64
CA THR A 23 -2.37 6.03 8.29
C THR A 23 -1.81 4.84 7.50
N ASP A 24 -1.37 3.80 8.21
CA ASP A 24 -0.77 2.59 7.64
C ASP A 24 -1.79 1.56 7.14
N GLU A 25 -3.09 1.70 7.45
CA GLU A 25 -4.12 0.71 7.08
C GLU A 25 -4.17 0.44 5.58
N LEU A 26 -3.97 1.46 4.73
CA LEU A 26 -3.93 1.27 3.28
C LEU A 26 -2.67 0.51 2.83
N LEU A 27 -1.52 0.74 3.47
CA LEU A 27 -0.28 0.01 3.18
C LEU A 27 -0.40 -1.45 3.60
N GLU A 28 -0.90 -1.71 4.80
CA GLU A 28 -1.14 -3.05 5.33
C GLU A 28 -2.17 -3.82 4.50
N TYR A 29 -3.20 -3.13 4.02
CA TYR A 29 -4.21 -3.69 3.12
C TYR A 29 -3.58 -4.14 1.81
N ILE A 30 -2.76 -3.30 1.17
CA ILE A 30 -2.05 -3.68 -0.07
C ILE A 30 -1.06 -4.82 0.21
N GLN A 31 -0.31 -4.75 1.31
CA GLN A 31 0.64 -5.80 1.71
C GLN A 31 -0.06 -7.16 1.84
N THR A 32 -1.19 -7.20 2.56
CA THR A 32 -1.96 -8.42 2.80
C THR A 32 -2.53 -8.99 1.50
N HIS A 33 -3.06 -8.12 0.64
CA HIS A 33 -3.71 -8.54 -0.61
C HIS A 33 -2.73 -8.87 -1.76
N CYS A 34 -1.55 -8.25 -1.77
CA CYS A 34 -0.48 -8.54 -2.74
C CYS A 34 0.51 -9.59 -2.20
N GLU A 35 0.21 -10.19 -1.05
CA GLU A 35 0.99 -11.24 -0.39
C GLU A 35 2.46 -10.86 -0.12
N LEU A 36 2.74 -9.56 0.03
CA LEU A 36 4.09 -9.05 0.25
C LEU A 36 4.64 -9.52 1.60
N ASN A 37 5.93 -9.84 1.65
CA ASN A 37 6.58 -10.24 2.89
C ASN A 37 6.87 -9.02 3.77
N TYR A 38 7.20 -7.87 3.17
CA TYR A 38 7.48 -6.62 3.87
C TYR A 38 6.77 -5.43 3.21
N ILE A 39 6.36 -4.42 3.99
CA ILE A 39 5.79 -3.17 3.45
C ILE A 39 6.79 -2.48 2.51
N SER A 40 8.10 -2.61 2.77
CA SER A 40 9.15 -2.07 1.91
C SER A 40 9.13 -2.62 0.49
N ASP A 41 8.53 -3.79 0.26
CA ASP A 41 8.36 -4.37 -1.08
C ASP A 41 7.45 -3.50 -1.97
N LEU A 42 6.63 -2.62 -1.39
CA LEU A 42 5.86 -1.63 -2.15
C LEU A 42 6.73 -0.63 -2.92
N ARG A 43 8.00 -0.47 -2.54
CA ARG A 43 8.98 0.35 -3.26
C ARG A 43 9.81 -0.46 -4.25
N ASN A 44 9.65 -1.78 -4.26
CA ASN A 44 10.40 -2.66 -5.14
C ASN A 44 9.68 -2.77 -6.49
N PRO A 45 10.34 -2.41 -7.61
CA PRO A 45 9.71 -2.42 -8.94
C PRO A 45 9.17 -3.80 -9.34
N PHE A 46 9.72 -4.88 -8.77
CA PHE A 46 9.25 -6.25 -9.03
C PHE A 46 7.80 -6.46 -8.58
N TYR A 47 7.43 -5.98 -7.39
CA TYR A 47 6.10 -6.14 -6.81
C TYR A 47 5.19 -4.94 -7.11
N LEU A 48 5.77 -3.79 -7.47
CA LEU A 48 5.05 -2.54 -7.68
C LEU A 48 3.93 -2.65 -8.73
N LYS A 49 4.15 -3.38 -9.83
CA LYS A 49 3.12 -3.57 -10.89
C LYS A 49 1.88 -4.29 -10.38
N GLU A 50 2.05 -5.35 -9.60
CA GLU A 50 0.95 -6.10 -9.00
C GLU A 50 0.21 -5.24 -7.97
N CYS A 51 0.97 -4.52 -7.14
CA CYS A 51 0.44 -3.59 -6.14
C CYS A 51 -0.38 -2.47 -6.78
N LEU A 52 0.05 -1.93 -7.92
CA LEU A 52 -0.69 -0.93 -8.69
C LEU A 52 -1.97 -1.49 -9.27
N SER A 53 -1.92 -2.68 -9.88
CA SER A 53 -3.13 -3.34 -10.39
C SER A 53 -4.16 -3.54 -9.27
N PHE A 54 -3.71 -3.87 -8.06
CA PHE A 54 -4.56 -3.93 -6.88
C PHE A 54 -5.06 -2.55 -6.44
N LEU A 55 -4.21 -1.53 -6.39
CA LEU A 55 -4.57 -0.15 -6.04
C LEU A 55 -5.73 0.41 -6.89
N HIS A 56 -5.77 0.06 -8.18
CA HIS A 56 -6.85 0.44 -9.07
C HIS A 56 -8.19 -0.22 -8.73
N LYS A 57 -8.17 -1.41 -8.10
CA LYS A 57 -9.36 -2.15 -7.67
C LYS A 57 -9.93 -1.66 -6.35
N ILE A 58 -9.12 -0.99 -5.52
CA ILE A 58 -9.58 -0.41 -4.26
C ILE A 58 -10.62 0.67 -4.55
N ASP A 59 -11.74 0.70 -3.82
CA ASP A 59 -12.70 1.78 -3.94
C ASP A 59 -12.15 3.08 -3.33
N LYS A 60 -12.38 4.21 -4.00
CA LYS A 60 -11.81 5.50 -3.58
C LYS A 60 -12.40 5.96 -2.23
N ALA A 61 -13.61 5.54 -1.87
CA ALA A 61 -14.27 5.90 -0.62
C ALA A 61 -13.92 4.97 0.55
N SER A 62 -13.27 3.83 0.29
CA SER A 62 -12.87 2.88 1.35
C SER A 62 -11.79 3.42 2.29
N PHE A 63 -10.98 4.37 1.83
CA PHE A 63 -9.87 4.93 2.60
C PHE A 63 -9.86 6.46 2.53
N SER A 64 -9.38 7.08 3.59
CA SER A 64 -9.29 8.54 3.71
C SER A 64 -8.22 9.13 2.79
N LEU A 65 -8.40 10.40 2.39
CA LEU A 65 -7.40 11.14 1.60
C LEU A 65 -6.01 11.14 2.27
N GLY A 66 -5.96 11.19 3.61
CA GLY A 66 -4.71 11.14 4.38
C GLY A 66 -3.93 9.83 4.17
N GLN A 67 -4.64 8.70 4.14
CA GLN A 67 -4.04 7.39 3.86
C GLN A 67 -3.49 7.31 2.42
N TRP A 68 -4.22 7.87 1.45
CA TRP A 68 -3.75 7.95 0.06
C TRP A 68 -2.52 8.83 -0.11
N ARG A 69 -2.47 9.98 0.58
CA ARG A 69 -1.29 10.85 0.60
C ARG A 69 -0.09 10.13 1.21
N TYR A 70 -0.30 9.46 2.33
CA TYR A 70 0.76 8.71 3.00
C TYR A 70 1.31 7.58 2.11
N LEU A 71 0.44 6.84 1.41
CA LEU A 71 0.85 5.84 0.43
C LEU A 71 1.73 6.45 -0.67
N TYR A 72 1.34 7.60 -1.23
CA TYR A 72 2.15 8.29 -2.24
C TYR A 72 3.51 8.70 -1.68
N GLU A 73 3.54 9.29 -0.48
CA GLU A 73 4.76 9.70 0.20
C GLU A 73 5.67 8.50 0.47
N TYR A 74 5.08 7.36 0.83
CA TYR A 74 5.82 6.12 1.08
C TYR A 74 6.44 5.55 -0.19
N ILE A 75 5.68 5.46 -1.29
CA ILE A 75 6.15 4.89 -2.57
C ILE A 75 7.18 5.80 -3.22
N THR A 76 6.87 7.09 -3.33
CA THR A 76 7.67 8.04 -4.11
C THR A 76 8.76 8.75 -3.30
N GLY A 77 8.66 8.75 -1.97
CA GLY A 77 9.49 9.56 -1.08
C GLY A 77 9.20 11.07 -1.15
N GLN A 78 8.16 11.50 -1.89
CA GLN A 78 7.83 12.91 -2.11
C GLN A 78 6.55 13.30 -1.38
N LYS A 79 6.54 14.50 -0.77
CA LYS A 79 5.36 15.02 -0.08
C LYS A 79 4.15 15.16 -1.02
N CYS A 80 2.98 14.71 -0.60
CA CYS A 80 1.74 14.83 -1.36
C CYS A 80 0.86 15.97 -0.85
N GLU A 81 0.65 16.99 -1.67
CA GLU A 81 -0.25 18.12 -1.34
C GLU A 81 -1.61 18.02 -2.06
N ASP A 82 -1.81 17.01 -2.90
CA ASP A 82 -3.00 16.85 -3.71
C ASP A 82 -4.26 16.62 -2.87
N THR A 83 -5.36 17.25 -3.27
CA THR A 83 -6.63 17.22 -2.53
C THR A 83 -7.58 16.12 -2.99
N THR A 84 -7.20 15.34 -4.01
CA THR A 84 -8.08 14.35 -4.64
C THR A 84 -7.38 13.01 -4.81
N ILE A 85 -8.05 11.94 -4.38
CA ILE A 85 -7.54 10.55 -4.44
C ILE A 85 -7.21 10.14 -5.88
N GLU A 86 -7.98 10.60 -6.86
CA GLU A 86 -7.73 10.29 -8.27
C GLU A 86 -6.42 10.88 -8.77
N THR A 87 -6.12 12.13 -8.41
CA THR A 87 -4.86 12.78 -8.78
C THR A 87 -3.69 12.06 -8.14
N ILE A 88 -3.83 11.66 -6.88
CA ILE A 88 -2.81 10.87 -6.17
C ILE A 88 -2.55 9.55 -6.91
N ARG A 89 -3.59 8.79 -7.26
CA ARG A 89 -3.44 7.54 -8.03
C ARG A 89 -2.72 7.75 -9.35
N LYS A 90 -3.12 8.78 -10.13
CA LYS A 90 -2.47 9.13 -11.39
C LYS A 90 -0.99 9.45 -11.21
N LYS A 91 -0.61 10.13 -10.12
CA LYS A 91 0.79 10.42 -9.81
C LYS A 91 1.57 9.17 -9.41
N ILE A 92 0.99 8.26 -8.61
CA ILE A 92 1.64 6.98 -8.27
C ILE A 92 1.86 6.16 -9.55
N ASP A 93 0.86 6.08 -10.43
CA ASP A 93 0.95 5.37 -11.71
C ASP A 93 2.02 5.99 -12.63
N SER A 94 2.03 7.33 -12.76
CA SER A 94 3.05 8.04 -13.53
C SER A 94 4.46 7.82 -12.97
N TRP A 95 4.61 7.79 -11.65
CA TRP A 95 5.90 7.53 -11.02
C TRP A 95 6.38 6.12 -11.34
N CYS A 96 5.50 5.11 -11.25
CA CYS A 96 5.86 3.73 -11.59
C CYS A 96 6.28 3.54 -13.05
N HIS A 97 5.73 4.31 -13.99
CA HIS A 97 6.16 4.25 -15.38
C HIS A 97 7.55 4.89 -15.61
N GLN A 98 8.06 5.67 -14.65
CA GLN A 98 9.36 6.33 -14.72
C GLN A 98 10.52 5.52 -14.10
N VAL A 99 10.21 4.60 -13.18
CA VAL A 99 11.17 3.67 -12.53
C VAL A 99 11.27 2.35 -13.27
#